data_AF-U5N7G1-F1
#
_entry.id   AF-U5N7G1-F1
#
_cell.length_a   1.000
_cell.length_b   1.000
_cell.length_c   1.000
_cell.angle_alpha   90.00
_cell.angle_beta   90.00
_cell.angle_gamma   90.00
#
_symmetry.space_group_name_H-M   'P 1'
#
loop_
_entity.id
_entity.type
_entity.pdbx_description
1 polymer ?
#
loop_
_entity_poly.entity_id
_entity_poly.type
_entity_poly.pdbx_seq_one_letter_code
_entity_poly.pdbx_strand_id
1 'polypeptide(L)'
;MLTRNLLLMAGMLLAAALGALLRPTHYLADELPAIDLERMVPKTVGLWREETNTIAQVVNPQQTEMLQKLYSQTLSRVYIDPAGYRVMLSVAYGKNQSDDLQLHKPEICYPAQGFTLLDKQPIALNMDAQQIPAIRLQTTLGRRVEPVTYWTVVGEYGITSGLEKKWVEWQYALDRRIPDGMLVRVSSVDEDTGRAFEKHREFASALRAALAWDVRQRFLGKPLQGG
;
A
#
# COMPACT_ATOMS: atom_id res chain seq x y z
N MET A 1 16.87 -12.12 47.95
CA MET A 1 15.63 -11.68 47.26
C MET A 1 15.65 -10.19 46.90
N LEU A 2 16.11 -9.30 47.78
CA LEU A 2 16.14 -7.84 47.53
C LEU A 2 17.00 -7.41 46.33
N THR A 3 18.19 -8.01 46.15
CA THR A 3 19.09 -7.73 45.01
C THR A 3 18.48 -8.07 43.65
N ARG A 4 17.78 -9.21 43.56
CA ARG A 4 17.05 -9.61 42.33
C ARG A 4 15.96 -8.61 41.98
N ASN A 5 15.20 -8.13 42.97
CA ASN A 5 14.13 -7.17 42.75
C ASN A 5 14.67 -5.80 42.33
N LEU A 6 15.80 -5.36 42.89
CA LEU A 6 16.48 -4.12 42.49
C LEU A 6 17.03 -4.19 41.06
N LEU A 7 17.61 -5.32 40.66
CA LEU A 7 18.06 -5.54 39.27
C LEU A 7 16.90 -5.52 38.27
N LEU A 8 15.78 -6.16 38.62
CA LEU A 8 14.57 -6.12 37.79
C LEU A 8 14.00 -4.69 37.69
N MET A 9 13.92 -3.97 38.80
CA MET A 9 13.45 -2.57 38.80
C MET A 9 14.36 -1.66 37.98
N ALA A 10 15.68 -1.78 38.15
CA ALA A 10 16.65 -1.02 37.36
C ALA A 10 16.53 -1.35 35.86
N GLY A 11 16.34 -2.63 35.51
CA GLY A 11 16.09 -3.06 34.14
C GLY A 11 14.80 -2.47 33.56
N MET A 12 13.70 -2.46 34.33
CA MET A 12 12.43 -1.87 33.91
C MET A 12 12.52 -0.36 33.74
N LEU A 13 13.19 0.35 34.64
CA LEU A 13 13.39 1.80 34.55
C LEU A 13 14.28 2.16 33.35
N LEU A 14 15.34 1.38 33.11
CA LEU A 14 16.19 1.55 31.94
C LEU A 14 15.41 1.30 30.65
N ALA A 15 14.60 0.24 30.59
CA ALA A 15 13.75 -0.07 29.44
C ALA A 15 12.71 1.04 29.20
N ALA A 16 12.09 1.57 30.25
CA ALA A 16 11.13 2.67 30.14
C ALA A 16 11.80 3.98 29.67
N ALA A 17 12.98 4.31 30.21
CA ALA A 17 13.76 5.48 29.79
C ALA A 17 14.23 5.36 28.34
N LEU A 18 14.73 4.20 27.92
CA LEU A 18 15.09 3.91 26.54
C LEU A 18 13.87 3.98 25.61
N GLY A 19 12.72 3.43 26.02
CA GLY A 19 11.48 3.51 25.24
C GLY A 19 10.98 4.94 25.06
N ALA A 20 11.09 5.79 26.08
CA ALA A 20 10.76 7.20 25.98
C ALA A 20 11.74 7.97 25.08
N LEU A 21 13.03 7.68 25.18
CA LEU A 21 14.09 8.36 24.41
C LEU A 21 14.11 7.96 22.93
N LEU A 22 13.72 6.73 22.61
CA LEU A 22 13.69 6.18 21.25
C LEU A 22 12.30 6.31 20.59
N ARG A 23 11.33 6.95 21.26
CA ARG A 23 10.00 7.16 20.68
C ARG A 23 10.13 8.06 19.45
N PRO A 24 9.71 7.59 18.26
CA PRO A 24 9.77 8.40 17.06
C PRO A 24 8.74 9.53 17.14
N THR A 25 9.13 10.73 16.73
CA THR A 25 8.32 11.96 16.85
C THR A 25 8.30 12.79 15.57
N HIS A 26 9.21 12.51 14.63
CA HIS A 26 9.32 13.23 13.37
C HIS A 26 8.71 12.41 12.24
N TYR A 27 7.79 12.99 11.48
CA TYR A 27 7.20 12.32 10.31
C TYR A 27 8.13 12.43 9.11
N LEU A 28 8.48 11.29 8.51
CA LEU A 28 9.25 11.26 7.26
C LEU A 28 8.54 12.05 6.15
N ALA A 29 7.20 12.05 6.16
CA ALA A 29 6.38 12.80 5.21
C ALA A 29 6.62 14.32 5.22
N ASP A 30 7.10 14.88 6.35
CA ASP A 30 7.36 16.31 6.49
C ASP A 30 8.78 16.69 6.02
N GLU A 31 9.66 15.69 5.83
CA GLU A 31 11.03 15.86 5.29
C GLU A 31 11.09 15.73 3.76
N LEU A 32 10.04 15.17 3.15
CA LEU A 32 9.97 14.88 1.73
C LEU A 32 8.98 15.80 1.00
N PRO A 33 9.06 15.91 -0.34
CA PRO A 33 8.02 16.57 -1.11
C PRO A 33 6.63 15.99 -0.79
N ALA A 34 5.67 16.88 -0.59
CA ALA A 34 4.31 16.51 -0.25
C ALA A 34 3.70 15.63 -1.36
N ILE A 35 3.02 14.57 -0.95
CA ILE A 35 2.23 13.75 -1.86
C ILE A 35 1.00 14.55 -2.32
N ASP A 36 0.72 14.52 -3.61
CA ASP A 36 -0.52 15.01 -4.23
C ASP A 36 -0.93 13.95 -5.26
N LEU A 37 -1.75 13.00 -4.83
CA LEU A 37 -2.09 11.83 -5.65
C LEU A 37 -2.77 12.23 -6.96
N GLU A 38 -3.61 13.27 -6.94
CA GLU A 38 -4.36 13.73 -8.11
C GLU A 38 -3.42 14.28 -9.20
N ARG A 39 -2.38 15.01 -8.79
CA ARG A 39 -1.33 15.51 -9.70
C ARG A 39 -0.31 14.45 -10.09
N MET A 40 0.08 13.58 -9.15
CA MET A 40 1.16 12.61 -9.36
C MET A 40 0.74 11.45 -10.25
N VAL A 41 -0.51 11.00 -10.17
CA VAL A 41 -1.02 9.92 -11.02
C VAL A 41 -1.54 10.51 -12.33
N PRO A 42 -0.98 10.15 -13.50
CA PRO A 42 -1.42 10.71 -14.78
C PRO A 42 -2.79 10.20 -15.22
N LYS A 43 -3.59 11.03 -15.91
CA LYS A 43 -4.87 10.59 -16.50
C LYS A 43 -4.71 9.69 -17.73
N THR A 44 -3.51 9.61 -18.27
CA THR A 44 -3.15 8.73 -19.39
C THR A 44 -1.84 8.04 -19.06
N VAL A 45 -1.83 6.72 -19.20
CA VAL A 45 -0.77 5.84 -18.74
C VAL A 45 -0.49 4.84 -19.87
N GLY A 46 0.58 5.08 -20.65
CA GLY A 46 0.82 4.30 -21.87
C GLY A 46 -0.37 4.38 -22.82
N LEU A 47 -0.98 3.24 -23.14
CA LEU A 47 -2.18 3.15 -23.98
C LEU A 47 -3.49 3.31 -23.18
N TRP A 48 -3.43 3.31 -21.85
CA TRP A 48 -4.58 3.40 -20.96
C TRP A 48 -5.00 4.85 -20.76
N ARG A 49 -6.31 5.11 -20.75
CA ARG A 49 -6.87 6.44 -20.46
C ARG A 49 -7.89 6.35 -19.33
N GLU A 50 -7.92 7.36 -18.49
CA GLU A 50 -8.94 7.48 -17.45
C GLU A 50 -10.34 7.51 -18.09
N GLU A 51 -11.23 6.66 -17.58
CA GLU A 51 -12.64 6.62 -17.97
C GLU A 51 -13.46 7.51 -17.02
N THR A 52 -13.74 8.74 -17.46
CA THR A 52 -14.48 9.73 -16.66
C THR A 52 -16.00 9.49 -16.64
N ASN A 53 -16.53 8.64 -17.52
CA ASN A 53 -17.96 8.34 -17.65
C ASN A 53 -18.38 7.09 -16.87
N THR A 54 -17.60 6.66 -15.89
CA THR A 54 -18.00 5.56 -15.02
C THR A 54 -19.04 6.09 -14.03
N ILE A 55 -20.22 5.45 -13.96
CA ILE A 55 -21.20 5.69 -12.90
C ILE A 55 -20.42 5.57 -11.59
N ALA A 56 -20.30 6.68 -10.85
CA ALA A 56 -19.55 6.74 -9.61
C ALA A 56 -19.97 5.54 -8.76
N GLN A 57 -19.03 4.63 -8.51
CA GLN A 57 -19.24 3.53 -7.59
C GLN A 57 -19.64 4.20 -6.28
N VAL A 58 -20.91 4.07 -5.87
CA VAL A 58 -21.45 4.77 -4.71
C VAL A 58 -20.66 4.29 -3.50
N VAL A 59 -19.63 5.05 -3.11
CA VAL A 59 -18.85 4.77 -1.91
C VAL A 59 -19.79 5.06 -0.74
N ASN A 60 -19.99 4.07 0.13
CA ASN A 60 -20.81 4.25 1.31
C ASN A 60 -20.21 5.41 2.16
N PRO A 61 -20.99 6.41 2.60
CA PRO A 61 -20.50 7.51 3.43
C PRO A 61 -19.72 7.06 4.68
N GLN A 62 -20.14 5.96 5.32
CA GLN A 62 -19.46 5.39 6.50
C GLN A 62 -18.08 4.82 6.16
N GLN A 63 -17.93 4.26 4.95
CA GLN A 63 -16.61 3.83 4.45
C GLN A 63 -15.72 5.04 4.19
N THR A 64 -16.28 6.14 3.69
CA THR A 64 -15.52 7.38 3.42
C THR A 64 -14.96 7.99 4.70
N GLU A 65 -15.75 8.07 5.78
CA GLU A 65 -15.28 8.58 7.08
C GLU A 65 -14.19 7.69 7.71
N MET A 66 -14.32 6.36 7.60
CA MET A 66 -13.28 5.43 8.07
C MET A 66 -11.98 5.62 7.26
N LEU A 67 -12.08 5.73 5.94
CA LEU A 67 -10.92 5.93 5.05
C LEU A 67 -10.22 7.27 5.35
N GLN A 68 -10.97 8.34 5.63
CA GLN A 68 -10.39 9.66 5.96
C GLN A 68 -9.65 9.70 7.30
N LYS A 69 -10.01 8.83 8.26
CA LYS A 69 -9.26 8.70 9.52
C LYS A 69 -7.94 7.95 9.35
N LEU A 70 -7.86 7.09 8.33
CA LEU A 70 -6.73 6.19 8.09
C LEU A 70 -5.75 6.72 7.06
N TYR A 71 -6.26 7.47 6.07
CA TYR A 71 -5.48 7.95 4.94
C TYR A 71 -5.48 9.46 4.88
N SER A 72 -4.30 10.01 4.69
CA SER A 72 -4.11 11.43 4.41
C SER A 72 -4.61 11.80 3.02
N GLN A 73 -4.49 10.88 2.04
CA GLN A 73 -5.05 11.04 0.70
C GLN A 73 -5.46 9.67 0.13
N THR A 74 -6.53 9.66 -0.65
CA THR A 74 -6.93 8.51 -1.46
C THR A 74 -7.19 8.93 -2.90
N LEU A 75 -6.94 8.02 -3.83
CA LEU A 75 -7.27 8.16 -5.24
C LEU A 75 -7.98 6.90 -5.71
N SER A 76 -9.04 7.06 -6.50
CA SER A 76 -9.71 5.97 -7.20
C SER A 76 -9.97 6.40 -8.63
N ARG A 77 -9.48 5.63 -9.60
CA ARG A 77 -9.66 5.88 -11.03
C ARG A 77 -9.91 4.58 -11.78
N VAL A 78 -10.71 4.65 -12.82
CA VAL A 78 -10.87 3.56 -13.80
C VAL A 78 -10.08 3.94 -15.04
N TYR A 79 -9.28 3.02 -15.55
CA TYR A 79 -8.57 3.18 -16.81
C TYR A 79 -9.09 2.17 -17.82
N ILE A 80 -9.19 2.59 -19.08
CA ILE A 80 -9.60 1.77 -20.21
C ILE A 80 -8.48 1.69 -21.25
N ASP A 81 -8.21 0.48 -21.75
CA ASP A 81 -7.28 0.27 -22.87
C ASP A 81 -8.00 0.41 -24.23
N PRO A 82 -7.27 0.45 -25.37
CA PRO A 82 -7.89 0.56 -26.70
C PRO A 82 -8.81 -0.61 -27.08
N ALA A 83 -8.68 -1.76 -26.40
CA ALA A 83 -9.54 -2.93 -26.60
C ALA A 83 -10.81 -2.88 -25.71
N GLY A 84 -10.95 -1.86 -24.86
CA GLY A 84 -12.09 -1.68 -23.96
C GLY A 84 -11.93 -2.41 -22.62
N TYR A 85 -10.76 -2.98 -22.33
CA TYR A 85 -10.48 -3.61 -21.04
C TYR A 85 -10.35 -2.56 -19.95
N ARG A 86 -10.95 -2.81 -18.78
CA ARG A 86 -11.00 -1.84 -17.67
C ARG A 86 -10.21 -2.33 -16.48
N VAL A 87 -9.41 -1.41 -15.93
CA VAL A 87 -8.65 -1.61 -14.71
C VAL A 87 -9.02 -0.51 -13.71
N MET A 88 -9.31 -0.90 -12.48
CA MET A 88 -9.56 -0.01 -11.35
C MET A 88 -8.25 0.17 -10.59
N LEU A 89 -7.75 1.41 -10.56
CA LEU A 89 -6.62 1.83 -9.74
C LEU A 89 -7.15 2.46 -8.46
N SER A 90 -6.68 1.98 -7.31
CA SER A 90 -6.84 2.65 -6.02
C SER A 90 -5.48 2.89 -5.38
N VAL A 91 -5.25 4.11 -4.92
CA VAL A 91 -4.05 4.48 -4.17
C VAL A 91 -4.48 5.07 -2.84
N ALA A 92 -3.91 4.56 -1.75
CA ALA A 92 -4.14 5.07 -0.41
C ALA A 92 -2.79 5.51 0.18
N TYR A 93 -2.72 6.73 0.68
CA TYR A 93 -1.54 7.33 1.27
C TYR A 93 -1.81 7.77 2.70
N GLY A 94 -0.94 7.38 3.63
CA GLY A 94 -0.98 7.81 5.02
C GLY A 94 0.35 8.38 5.48
N LYS A 95 0.35 9.63 5.98
CA LYS A 95 1.55 10.30 6.53
C LYS A 95 2.11 9.62 7.79
N ASN A 96 1.31 8.80 8.47
CA ASN A 96 1.67 8.12 9.70
C ASN A 96 1.41 6.61 9.52
N GLN A 97 2.48 5.79 9.47
CA GLN A 97 2.38 4.33 9.50
C GLN A 97 2.75 3.71 10.85
N SER A 98 2.46 4.40 11.95
CA SER A 98 2.46 3.75 13.27
C SER A 98 1.38 2.67 13.38
N ASP A 99 1.47 1.85 14.43
CA ASP A 99 0.54 0.74 14.68
C ASP A 99 -0.93 1.16 14.77
N ASP A 100 -1.21 2.41 15.12
CA ASP A 100 -2.57 2.93 15.25
C ASP A 100 -3.20 3.33 13.90
N LEU A 101 -2.41 3.47 12.82
CA LEU A 101 -2.84 4.01 11.52
C LEU A 101 -2.30 3.17 10.34
N GLN A 102 -2.51 1.86 10.41
CA GLN A 102 -2.04 0.91 9.39
C GLN A 102 -2.84 1.02 8.08
N LEU A 103 -2.15 0.91 6.94
CA LEU A 103 -2.81 0.66 5.66
C LEU A 103 -3.58 -0.67 5.73
N HIS A 104 -4.90 -0.61 5.55
CA HIS A 104 -5.73 -1.81 5.55
C HIS A 104 -5.57 -2.57 4.24
N LYS A 105 -5.18 -3.84 4.35
CA LYS A 105 -4.91 -4.69 3.19
C LYS A 105 -6.21 -5.21 2.56
N PRO A 106 -6.26 -5.39 1.23
CA PRO A 106 -7.43 -5.93 0.55
C PRO A 106 -7.93 -7.27 1.12
N GLU A 107 -7.06 -8.18 1.55
CA GLU A 107 -7.48 -9.46 2.15
C GLU A 107 -8.24 -9.32 3.49
N ILE A 108 -8.22 -8.14 4.11
CA ILE A 108 -8.99 -7.84 5.33
C ILE A 108 -10.29 -7.12 4.94
N CYS A 109 -10.21 -6.10 4.09
CA CYS A 109 -11.36 -5.27 3.74
C CYS A 109 -12.35 -5.95 2.77
N TYR A 110 -11.88 -6.80 1.85
CA TYR A 110 -12.74 -7.47 0.87
C TYR A 110 -13.72 -8.43 1.56
N PRO A 111 -13.28 -9.33 2.48
CA PRO A 111 -14.21 -10.16 3.26
C PRO A 111 -15.22 -9.36 4.07
N ALA A 112 -14.80 -8.25 4.69
CA ALA A 112 -15.69 -7.35 5.41
C ALA A 112 -16.75 -6.68 4.50
N GLN A 113 -16.51 -6.61 3.19
CA GLN A 113 -17.44 -6.11 2.18
C GLN A 113 -18.26 -7.22 1.50
N GLY A 114 -18.13 -8.47 1.97
CA GLY A 114 -18.86 -9.63 1.46
C GLY A 114 -18.17 -10.39 0.32
N PHE A 115 -16.93 -10.04 -0.05
CA PHE A 115 -16.17 -10.83 -1.02
C PHE A 115 -15.64 -12.11 -0.38
N THR A 116 -15.64 -13.20 -1.14
CA THR A 116 -14.91 -14.43 -0.80
C THR A 116 -13.49 -14.32 -1.33
N LEU A 117 -12.51 -14.57 -0.46
CA LEU A 117 -11.11 -14.70 -0.86
C LEU A 117 -10.84 -16.16 -1.25
N LEU A 118 -10.59 -16.41 -2.53
CA LEU A 118 -10.34 -17.75 -3.07
C LEU A 118 -8.85 -18.12 -3.02
N ASP A 119 -7.97 -17.15 -3.26
CA ASP A 119 -6.53 -17.36 -3.27
C ASP A 119 -5.77 -16.08 -2.91
N LYS A 120 -4.58 -16.25 -2.33
CA LYS A 120 -3.64 -15.18 -1.97
C LYS A 120 -2.21 -15.63 -2.24
N GLN A 121 -1.53 -14.95 -3.15
CA GLN A 121 -0.17 -15.28 -3.56
C GLN A 121 0.75 -14.06 -3.51
N PRO A 122 1.79 -14.07 -2.64
CA PRO A 122 2.91 -13.15 -2.77
C PRO A 122 3.66 -13.41 -4.08
N ILE A 123 4.00 -12.35 -4.81
CA ILE A 123 4.70 -12.41 -6.09
C ILE A 123 5.78 -11.33 -6.18
N ALA A 124 6.78 -11.55 -7.03
CA ALA A 124 7.63 -10.49 -7.56
C ALA A 124 6.97 -9.94 -8.84
N LEU A 125 6.31 -8.78 -8.75
CA LEU A 125 5.68 -8.15 -9.89
C LEU A 125 6.75 -7.51 -10.77
N ASN A 126 6.92 -8.04 -11.98
CA ASN A 126 7.86 -7.50 -12.96
C ASN A 126 7.25 -6.32 -13.72
N MET A 127 7.82 -5.14 -13.54
CA MET A 127 7.43 -3.88 -14.17
C MET A 127 8.51 -3.40 -15.16
N ASP A 128 9.02 -4.30 -15.98
CA ASP A 128 10.13 -4.13 -16.92
C ASP A 128 11.47 -3.81 -16.24
N ALA A 129 11.70 -2.55 -15.88
CA ALA A 129 12.98 -2.08 -15.33
C ALA A 129 13.13 -2.31 -13.82
N GLN A 130 12.07 -2.76 -13.16
CA GLN A 130 12.06 -2.98 -11.71
C GLN A 130 11.13 -4.14 -11.38
N GLN A 131 11.56 -5.01 -10.46
CA GLN A 131 10.68 -5.96 -9.80
C GLN A 131 10.32 -5.42 -8.42
N ILE A 132 9.04 -5.53 -8.05
CA ILE A 132 8.56 -5.12 -6.73
C ILE A 132 7.83 -6.25 -6.00
N PRO A 133 7.94 -6.31 -4.67
CA PRO A 133 7.11 -7.20 -3.87
C PRO A 133 5.63 -6.81 -4.00
N ALA A 134 4.78 -7.74 -4.41
CA ALA A 134 3.35 -7.53 -4.55
C ALA A 134 2.57 -8.77 -4.10
N ILE A 135 1.25 -8.63 -3.98
CA ILE A 135 0.34 -9.71 -3.63
C ILE A 135 -0.77 -9.75 -4.66
N ARG A 136 -1.06 -10.94 -5.16
CA ARG A 136 -2.24 -11.25 -5.97
C ARG A 136 -3.31 -11.89 -5.09
N LEU A 137 -4.54 -11.42 -5.23
CA LEU A 137 -5.71 -12.04 -4.63
C LEU A 137 -6.68 -12.44 -5.72
N GLN A 138 -7.28 -13.61 -5.58
CA GLN A 138 -8.47 -13.98 -6.34
C GLN A 138 -9.68 -13.80 -5.44
N THR A 139 -10.59 -12.89 -5.80
CA THR A 139 -11.78 -12.59 -5.00
C THR A 139 -13.05 -12.72 -5.80
N THR A 140 -14.16 -13.05 -5.15
CA THR A 140 -15.48 -13.10 -5.78
C THR A 140 -16.56 -12.47 -4.91
N LEU A 141 -17.58 -11.87 -5.55
CA LEU A 141 -18.79 -11.39 -4.90
C LEU A 141 -20.00 -11.89 -5.69
N GLY A 142 -20.58 -13.01 -5.26
CA GLY A 142 -21.60 -13.71 -6.05
C GLY A 142 -21.05 -14.16 -7.40
N ARG A 143 -21.55 -13.60 -8.50
CA ARG A 143 -21.07 -13.88 -9.87
C ARG A 143 -19.93 -12.97 -10.33
N ARG A 144 -19.61 -11.91 -9.58
CA ARG A 144 -18.49 -11.00 -9.92
C ARG A 144 -17.18 -11.66 -9.50
N VAL A 145 -16.32 -11.96 -10.45
CA VAL A 145 -14.92 -12.33 -10.18
C VAL A 145 -14.07 -11.07 -10.27
N GLU A 146 -13.34 -10.75 -9.20
CA GLU A 146 -12.46 -9.59 -9.14
C GLU A 146 -11.06 -10.02 -8.70
N PRO A 147 -10.16 -10.28 -9.65
CA PRO A 147 -8.74 -10.42 -9.37
C PRO A 147 -8.17 -9.08 -8.89
N VAL A 148 -7.25 -9.14 -7.94
CA VAL A 148 -6.60 -7.96 -7.36
C VAL A 148 -5.10 -8.18 -7.35
N THR A 149 -4.34 -7.16 -7.74
CA THR A 149 -2.89 -7.09 -7.54
C THR A 149 -2.60 -5.83 -6.76
N TYR A 150 -1.92 -5.94 -5.62
CA TYR A 150 -1.58 -4.78 -4.81
C TYR A 150 -0.16 -4.89 -4.25
N TRP A 151 0.42 -3.75 -3.93
CA TRP A 151 1.68 -3.68 -3.20
C TRP A 151 1.61 -2.55 -2.18
N THR A 152 2.53 -2.60 -1.22
CA THR A 152 2.58 -1.64 -0.13
C THR A 152 4.00 -1.13 0.03
N VAL A 153 4.13 0.18 0.16
CA VAL A 153 5.39 0.87 0.43
C VAL A 153 5.29 1.47 1.83
N VAL A 154 6.34 1.29 2.64
CA VAL A 154 6.50 1.94 3.94
C VAL A 154 7.82 2.71 3.91
N GLY A 155 7.73 4.04 4.03
CA GLY A 155 8.82 4.95 3.73
C GLY A 155 9.30 4.77 2.29
N GLU A 156 10.48 4.15 2.14
CA GLU A 156 11.07 3.85 0.83
C GLU A 156 11.05 2.37 0.45
N TYR A 157 10.50 1.47 1.28
CA TYR A 157 10.61 0.02 1.09
C TYR A 157 9.29 -0.63 0.71
N GLY A 158 9.32 -1.49 -0.30
CA GLY A 158 8.21 -2.37 -0.64
C GLY A 158 8.12 -3.55 0.33
N ILE A 159 6.92 -3.85 0.83
CA ILE A 159 6.67 -4.91 1.81
C ILE A 159 5.53 -5.84 1.35
N THR A 160 5.64 -7.13 1.71
CA THR A 160 4.56 -8.12 1.54
C THR A 160 4.00 -8.60 2.87
N SER A 161 4.83 -8.66 3.92
CA SER A 161 4.47 -9.26 5.20
C SER A 161 4.43 -8.26 6.36
N GLY A 162 3.79 -8.66 7.47
CA GLY A 162 3.79 -7.87 8.69
C GLY A 162 5.15 -7.83 9.38
N LEU A 163 5.96 -8.89 9.24
CA LEU A 163 7.32 -8.95 9.80
C LEU A 163 8.27 -7.97 9.09
N GLU A 164 8.22 -7.93 7.75
CA GLU A 164 8.95 -6.95 6.95
C GLU A 164 8.56 -5.52 7.32
N LYS A 165 7.25 -5.26 7.49
CA LYS A 165 6.76 -3.96 7.97
C LYS A 165 7.38 -3.59 9.32
N LYS A 166 7.32 -4.50 10.29
CA LYS A 166 7.87 -4.27 11.64
C LYS A 166 9.36 -4.01 11.62
N TRP A 167 10.09 -4.70 10.76
CA TRP A 167 11.52 -4.47 10.55
C TRP A 167 11.79 -3.06 10.03
N VAL A 168 11.08 -2.62 9.00
CA VAL A 168 11.21 -1.28 8.43
C VAL A 168 10.84 -0.20 9.45
N GLU A 169 9.72 -0.36 10.17
CA GLU A 169 9.31 0.56 11.24
C GLU A 169 10.40 0.68 12.31
N TRP A 170 11.02 -0.44 12.71
CA TRP A 170 12.10 -0.44 13.67
C TRP A 170 13.34 0.31 13.14
N GLN A 171 13.73 0.10 11.88
CA GLN A 171 14.83 0.83 11.25
C GLN A 171 14.60 2.34 11.28
N TYR A 172 13.39 2.81 10.94
CA TYR A 172 13.05 4.24 11.03
C TYR A 172 12.99 4.75 12.47
N ALA A 173 12.51 3.93 13.41
CA ALA A 173 12.44 4.31 14.82
C ALA A 173 13.83 4.55 15.45
N LEU A 174 14.87 3.84 15.00
CA LEU A 174 16.26 4.12 15.42
C LEU A 174 16.69 5.55 15.09
N ASP A 175 16.20 6.09 13.98
CA ASP A 175 16.44 7.47 13.55
C ASP A 175 15.36 8.44 14.08
N ARG A 176 14.48 8.00 15.00
CA ARG A 176 13.34 8.74 15.55
C ARG A 176 12.33 9.22 14.49
N ARG A 177 12.28 8.55 13.34
CA ARG A 177 11.38 8.86 12.24
C ARG A 177 10.16 7.94 12.24
N ILE A 178 9.01 8.50 11.89
CA ILE A 178 7.77 7.79 11.63
C ILE A 178 7.64 7.68 10.11
N PRO A 179 7.73 6.48 9.52
CA PRO A 179 7.57 6.33 8.09
C PRO A 179 6.13 6.63 7.70
N ASP A 180 5.95 7.16 6.50
CA ASP A 180 4.66 7.19 5.83
C ASP A 180 4.44 5.87 5.08
N GLY A 181 3.30 5.74 4.42
CA GLY A 181 3.02 4.55 3.63
C GLY A 181 2.04 4.78 2.51
N MET A 182 2.19 3.93 1.49
CA MET A 182 1.36 3.92 0.31
C MET A 182 0.91 2.51 -0.01
N LEU A 183 -0.38 2.32 -0.25
CA LEU A 183 -0.92 1.09 -0.81
C LEU A 183 -1.43 1.39 -2.21
N VAL A 184 -0.91 0.68 -3.20
CA VAL A 184 -1.39 0.75 -4.58
C VAL A 184 -2.07 -0.57 -4.91
N ARG A 185 -3.32 -0.48 -5.36
CA ARG A 185 -4.17 -1.62 -5.73
C ARG A 185 -4.63 -1.45 -7.17
N VAL A 186 -4.45 -2.51 -7.95
CA VAL A 186 -4.93 -2.67 -9.32
C VAL A 186 -5.91 -3.84 -9.32
N SER A 187 -7.16 -3.62 -9.73
CA SER A 187 -8.16 -4.69 -9.86
C SER A 187 -8.95 -4.59 -11.16
N SER A 188 -9.59 -5.67 -11.56
CA SER A 188 -10.44 -5.74 -12.75
C SER A 188 -11.57 -6.74 -12.51
N VAL A 189 -12.67 -6.62 -13.25
CA VAL A 189 -13.76 -7.61 -13.22
C VAL A 189 -13.55 -8.57 -14.39
N ASP A 190 -13.11 -9.78 -14.09
CA ASP A 190 -12.72 -10.77 -15.08
C ASP A 190 -12.77 -12.19 -14.49
N GLU A 191 -13.48 -13.10 -15.16
CA GLU A 191 -13.55 -14.51 -14.76
C GLU A 191 -12.24 -15.26 -15.10
N ASP A 192 -11.49 -14.79 -16.11
CA ASP A 192 -10.16 -15.28 -16.44
C ASP A 192 -9.12 -14.53 -15.61
N THR A 193 -8.75 -15.12 -14.47
CA THR A 193 -7.80 -14.51 -13.53
C THR A 193 -6.39 -14.40 -14.10
N GLY A 194 -6.00 -15.31 -15.00
CA GLY A 194 -4.70 -15.26 -15.68
C GLY A 194 -4.60 -14.04 -16.60
N ARG A 195 -5.62 -13.83 -17.44
CA ARG A 195 -5.73 -12.63 -18.28
C ARG A 195 -5.74 -11.35 -17.44
N ALA A 196 -6.52 -11.32 -16.36
CA ALA A 196 -6.60 -10.16 -15.47
C ALA A 196 -5.25 -9.79 -14.87
N PHE A 197 -4.51 -10.78 -14.37
CA PHE A 197 -3.20 -10.55 -13.77
C PHE A 197 -2.14 -10.10 -14.79
N GLU A 198 -2.26 -10.51 -16.05
CA GLU A 198 -1.42 -9.99 -17.12
C GLU A 198 -1.77 -8.53 -17.44
N LYS A 199 -3.07 -8.21 -17.52
CA LYS A 199 -3.53 -6.82 -17.69
C LYS A 199 -3.11 -5.91 -16.54
N HIS A 200 -3.11 -6.42 -15.31
CA HIS A 200 -2.58 -5.67 -14.15
C HIS A 200 -1.09 -5.40 -14.29
N ARG A 201 -0.30 -6.38 -14.76
CA ARG A 201 1.15 -6.22 -15.00
C ARG A 201 1.39 -5.17 -16.10
N GLU A 202 0.69 -5.28 -17.23
CA GLU A 202 0.76 -4.30 -18.33
C GLU A 202 0.46 -2.88 -17.85
N PHE A 203 -0.66 -2.71 -17.13
CA PHE A 203 -1.07 -1.43 -16.57
C PHE A 203 -0.04 -0.90 -15.56
N ALA A 204 0.44 -1.75 -14.65
CA ALA A 204 1.41 -1.36 -13.65
C ALA A 204 2.75 -0.93 -14.30
N SER A 205 3.27 -1.69 -15.27
CA SER A 205 4.45 -1.30 -16.07
C SER A 205 4.26 0.08 -16.72
N ALA A 206 3.11 0.31 -17.36
CA ALA A 206 2.80 1.58 -17.98
C ALA A 206 2.70 2.71 -16.94
N LEU A 207 2.12 2.45 -15.76
CA LEU A 207 2.00 3.42 -14.66
C LEU A 207 3.38 3.84 -14.17
N ARG A 208 4.29 2.89 -13.90
CA ARG A 208 5.67 3.22 -13.53
C ARG A 208 6.33 4.10 -14.58
N ALA A 209 6.18 3.78 -15.86
CA ALA A 209 6.79 4.55 -16.94
C ALA A 209 6.24 5.99 -17.00
N ALA A 210 4.94 6.16 -16.74
CA ALA A 210 4.25 7.45 -16.77
C ALA A 210 4.50 8.32 -15.51
N LEU A 211 4.80 7.72 -14.36
CA LEU A 211 5.17 8.45 -13.15
C LEU A 211 6.47 9.23 -13.35
N ALA A 212 6.54 10.44 -12.80
CA ALA A 212 7.75 11.24 -12.74
C ALA A 212 8.85 10.50 -11.96
N TRP A 213 10.11 10.66 -12.38
CA TRP A 213 11.21 9.83 -11.89
C TRP A 213 11.43 9.95 -10.37
N ASP A 214 11.21 11.15 -9.84
CA ASP A 214 11.38 11.56 -8.44
C ASP A 214 10.31 10.98 -7.52
N VAL A 215 9.11 10.71 -8.04
CA VAL A 215 8.01 10.13 -7.25
C VAL A 215 7.90 8.60 -7.39
N ARG A 216 8.51 7.98 -8.40
CA ARG A 216 8.42 6.51 -8.64
C ARG A 216 8.75 5.69 -7.39
N GLN A 217 9.79 6.07 -6.66
CA GLN A 217 10.21 5.31 -5.47
C GLN A 217 9.16 5.37 -4.35
N ARG A 218 8.41 6.47 -4.24
CA ARG A 218 7.31 6.60 -3.26
C ARG A 218 6.14 5.67 -3.58
N PHE A 219 5.92 5.38 -4.86
CA PHE A 219 4.85 4.49 -5.31
C PHE A 219 5.25 3.03 -5.34
N LEU A 220 6.51 2.71 -5.65
CA LEU A 220 6.95 1.36 -5.94
C LEU A 220 7.75 0.73 -4.81
N GLY A 221 8.40 1.56 -3.99
CA GLY A 221 9.36 1.14 -3.00
C GLY A 221 10.59 0.49 -3.63
N LYS A 222 11.63 0.36 -2.82
CA LYS A 222 12.80 -0.46 -3.08
C LYS A 222 12.57 -1.85 -2.50
N PRO A 223 13.13 -2.92 -3.09
CA PRO A 223 13.13 -4.21 -2.42
C PRO A 223 13.89 -4.08 -1.08
N LEU A 224 13.42 -4.79 -0.06
CA LEU A 224 14.22 -5.02 1.13
C LEU A 224 15.45 -5.82 0.71
N GLN A 225 16.62 -5.18 0.65
CA GLN A 225 17.87 -5.90 0.47
C GLN A 225 18.08 -6.73 1.74
N GLY A 226 17.94 -8.04 1.63
CA GLY A 226 18.34 -8.96 2.68
C GLY A 226 19.86 -8.94 2.82
N GLY A 227 20.33 -8.91 4.07
CA GLY A 227 21.68 -9.36 4.40
C GLY A 227 21.86 -10.86 4.18
#